data_AF-W1XM23-F1
#
_entry.id   AF-W1XM23-F1
#
_cell.length_a   1.000
_cell.length_b   1.000
_cell.length_c   1.000
_cell.angle_alpha   90.00
_cell.angle_beta   90.00
_cell.angle_gamma   90.00
#
_symmetry.space_group_name_H-M   'P 1'
#
loop_
_entity.id
_entity.type
_entity.pdbx_description
1 polymer ?
#
loop_
_entity_poly.entity_id
_entity_poly.type
_entity_poly.pdbx_seq_one_letter_code
_entity_poly.pdbx_strand_id
1 'polypeptide(L)'
;ATEEHVRKAIAGYGVALDLTLRDVQGKMKKAGQPWEKAKAFDNSCPLSGFIPAAEFTGDPQNTTLGLSVNGEQRQQGTTADMIHKIVPLIAYMSKFFTLKAGDVVLTGTPDGVGPLQ
;
A
#
# COMPACT_ATOMS: atom_id res chain seq x y z
N ALA A 1 8.79 16.93 -0.32
CA ALA A 1 7.66 17.84 -0.60
C ALA A 1 6.99 18.25 0.72
N THR A 2 6.34 19.41 0.78
CA THR A 2 5.47 19.77 1.92
C THR A 2 4.19 18.92 1.87
N GLU A 3 3.51 18.77 3.00
CA GLU A 3 2.23 18.06 3.05
C GLU A 3 1.14 18.70 2.17
N GLU A 4 1.13 20.03 2.06
CA GLU A 4 0.22 20.74 1.18
C GLU A 4 0.47 20.40 -0.30
N HIS A 5 1.74 20.33 -0.71
CA HIS A 5 2.09 19.90 -2.06
C HIS A 5 1.62 18.46 -2.30
N VAL A 6 1.86 17.55 -1.36
CA VAL A 6 1.40 16.15 -1.48
C VAL A 6 -0.11 16.05 -1.66
N ARG A 7 -0.91 16.80 -0.89
CA ARG A 7 -2.38 16.78 -1.04
C ARG A 7 -2.84 17.13 -2.46
N LYS A 8 -2.17 18.09 -3.10
CA LYS A 8 -2.47 18.52 -4.48
C LYS A 8 -1.92 17.56 -5.54
N ALA A 9 -0.91 16.76 -5.20
CA ALA A 9 -0.22 15.86 -6.12
C ALA A 9 -0.89 14.48 -6.26
N ILE A 10 -1.78 14.09 -5.34
CA ILE A 10 -2.47 12.81 -5.41
C ILE A 10 -3.50 12.84 -6.54
N ALA A 11 -3.29 12.02 -7.57
CA ALA A 11 -4.18 11.93 -8.73
C ALA A 11 -5.41 11.04 -8.48
N GLY A 12 -5.30 10.04 -7.61
CA GLY A 12 -6.38 9.11 -7.33
C GLY A 12 -6.00 8.01 -6.34
N TYR A 13 -6.98 7.16 -6.03
CA TYR A 13 -6.86 6.09 -5.04
C TYR A 13 -7.29 4.75 -5.65
N GLY A 14 -6.60 3.68 -5.28
CA GLY A 14 -6.91 2.32 -5.71
C GLY A 14 -6.61 1.33 -4.59
N VAL A 15 -6.92 0.06 -4.83
CA VAL A 15 -6.57 -1.05 -3.94
C VAL A 15 -5.51 -1.92 -4.62
N ALA A 16 -4.59 -2.44 -3.81
CA ALA A 16 -3.50 -3.29 -4.28
C ALA A 16 -3.33 -4.50 -3.36
N LEU A 17 -2.72 -5.55 -3.89
CA LEU A 17 -2.16 -6.63 -3.09
C LEU A 17 -0.64 -6.51 -3.09
N ASP A 18 -0.04 -6.34 -1.92
CA ASP A 18 1.42 -6.41 -1.73
C ASP A 18 1.82 -7.87 -1.48
N LEU A 19 1.87 -8.66 -2.56
CA LEU A 19 2.14 -10.08 -2.49
C LEU A 19 3.56 -10.30 -1.97
N THR A 20 3.67 -11.22 -1.01
CA THR A 20 4.92 -11.44 -0.29
C THR A 20 5.25 -12.92 -0.27
N LEU A 21 6.46 -13.29 -0.71
CA LEU A 21 7.00 -14.62 -0.44
C LEU A 21 7.46 -14.67 1.02
N ARG A 22 6.52 -14.98 1.93
CA ARG A 22 6.69 -14.83 3.38
C ARG A 22 7.92 -15.57 3.91
N ASP A 23 8.15 -16.78 3.44
CA ASP A 23 9.31 -17.60 3.85
C ASP A 23 10.64 -16.98 3.41
N VAL A 24 10.67 -16.41 2.20
CA VAL A 24 11.86 -15.74 1.64
C VAL A 24 12.15 -14.46 2.41
N GLN A 25 11.13 -13.65 2.70
CA GLN A 25 11.25 -12.45 3.52
C GLN A 25 11.80 -12.79 4.92
N GLY A 26 11.31 -13.87 5.54
CA GLY A 26 11.78 -14.33 6.85
C GLY A 26 13.27 -14.69 6.85
N LYS A 27 13.75 -15.37 5.80
CA LYS A 27 15.18 -15.69 5.62
C LYS A 27 16.02 -14.43 5.42
N MET A 28 15.56 -13.51 4.56
CA MET A 28 16.26 -12.24 4.27
C MET A 28 16.37 -11.34 5.51
N LYS A 29 15.29 -11.21 6.29
CA LYS A 29 15.29 -10.44 7.53
C LYS A 29 16.32 -10.97 8.53
N LYS A 30 16.41 -12.30 8.72
CA LYS A 30 17.40 -12.93 9.61
C LYS A 30 18.84 -12.70 9.16
N ALA A 31 19.06 -12.64 7.84
CA ALA A 31 20.38 -12.46 7.25
C ALA A 31 20.78 -10.98 7.03
N GLY A 32 19.92 -10.01 7.37
CA GLY A 32 20.17 -8.59 7.09
C GLY A 32 20.24 -8.25 5.59
N GLN A 33 19.57 -9.04 4.76
CA GLN A 33 19.58 -8.91 3.31
C GLN A 33 18.41 -8.07 2.79
N PRO A 34 18.52 -7.49 1.58
CA PRO A 34 17.46 -6.70 0.99
C PRO A 34 16.30 -7.60 0.52
N TRP A 35 15.10 -7.01 0.36
CA TRP A 35 13.83 -7.76 0.28
C TRP A 35 13.29 -7.96 -1.13
N GLU A 36 14.02 -7.58 -2.18
CA GLU A 36 13.53 -7.53 -3.56
C GLU A 36 12.99 -8.89 -4.01
N LYS A 37 13.68 -10.01 -3.72
CA LYS A 37 13.16 -11.33 -4.13
C LYS A 37 11.85 -11.69 -3.42
N ALA A 38 11.58 -11.13 -2.24
CA ALA A 38 10.36 -11.42 -1.49
C ALA A 38 9.20 -10.46 -1.77
N LYS A 39 9.48 -9.28 -2.36
CA LYS A 39 8.53 -8.16 -2.51
C LYS A 39 8.42 -7.56 -3.91
N ALA A 40 9.44 -7.74 -4.74
CA ALA A 40 9.57 -7.14 -6.07
C ALA A 40 9.74 -8.20 -7.17
N PHE A 41 9.20 -9.40 -6.94
CA PHE A 41 9.09 -10.42 -7.99
C PHE A 41 8.00 -10.04 -8.99
N ASP A 42 8.04 -10.62 -10.19
CA ASP A 42 7.07 -10.30 -11.24
C ASP A 42 5.63 -10.53 -10.78
N ASN A 43 4.74 -9.58 -11.08
CA ASN A 43 3.33 -9.57 -10.66
C ASN A 43 3.12 -9.53 -9.13
N SER A 44 4.10 -9.09 -8.33
CA SER A 44 3.95 -8.97 -6.87
C SER A 44 3.00 -7.86 -6.42
N CYS A 45 2.60 -6.97 -7.31
CA CYS A 45 1.71 -5.85 -7.02
C CYS A 45 0.48 -5.82 -7.96
N PRO A 46 -0.48 -6.77 -7.83
CA PRO A 46 -1.78 -6.63 -8.49
C PRO A 46 -2.47 -5.34 -8.02
N LEU A 47 -2.88 -4.52 -8.99
CA LEU A 47 -3.50 -3.22 -8.77
C LEU A 47 -4.90 -3.19 -9.38
N SER A 48 -5.84 -2.53 -8.70
CA SER A 48 -7.09 -2.11 -9.32
C SER A 48 -6.89 -0.94 -10.28
N GLY A 49 -7.97 -0.54 -10.97
CA GLY A 49 -8.06 0.83 -11.48
C GLY A 49 -8.05 1.86 -10.35
N PHE A 50 -7.85 3.14 -10.71
CA PHE A 50 -7.83 4.24 -9.74
C PHE A 50 -9.12 5.04 -9.84
N ILE A 51 -9.70 5.35 -8.68
CA ILE A 51 -10.75 6.36 -8.53
C ILE A 51 -10.04 7.73 -8.57
N PRO A 52 -10.38 8.63 -9.51
CA PRO A 52 -9.81 9.98 -9.52
C PRO A 52 -10.01 10.68 -8.17
N ALA A 53 -9.00 11.43 -7.70
CA ALA A 53 -9.06 12.06 -6.37
C ALA A 53 -10.26 13.03 -6.24
N ALA A 54 -10.67 13.67 -7.34
CA ALA A 54 -11.84 14.54 -7.40
C ALA A 54 -13.18 13.78 -7.33
N GLU A 55 -13.19 12.49 -7.66
CA GLU A 55 -14.36 11.61 -7.66
C GLU A 55 -14.42 10.71 -6.41
N PHE A 56 -13.36 10.71 -5.60
CA PHE A 56 -13.34 9.95 -4.35
C PHE A 56 -14.20 10.67 -3.30
N THR A 57 -15.41 10.15 -3.06
CA THR A 57 -16.43 10.81 -2.24
C THR A 57 -16.23 10.64 -0.72
N GLY A 58 -15.32 9.78 -0.28
CA GLY A 58 -14.98 9.54 1.12
C GLY A 58 -13.74 10.29 1.61
N ASP A 59 -13.41 10.15 2.89
CA ASP A 59 -12.09 10.53 3.40
C ASP A 59 -11.10 9.38 3.15
N PRO A 60 -10.05 9.57 2.32
CA PRO A 60 -9.04 8.54 2.07
C PRO A 60 -8.35 8.07 3.36
N GLN A 61 -8.32 8.90 4.39
CA GLN A 61 -7.75 8.59 5.71
C GLN A 61 -8.75 7.90 6.66
N ASN A 62 -9.99 7.69 6.22
CA ASN A 62 -11.02 6.93 6.95
C ASN A 62 -11.83 6.06 5.97
N THR A 63 -11.13 5.18 5.26
CA THR A 63 -11.69 4.28 4.26
C THR A 63 -11.51 2.83 4.69
N THR A 64 -12.59 2.07 4.62
CA THR A 64 -12.60 0.64 4.93
C THR A 64 -12.02 -0.19 3.78
N LEU A 65 -11.17 -1.16 4.11
CA LEU A 65 -10.56 -2.11 3.18
C LEU A 65 -10.86 -3.54 3.66
N GLY A 66 -11.16 -4.43 2.73
CA GLY A 66 -11.44 -5.83 3.02
C GLY A 66 -10.93 -6.75 1.91
N LEU A 67 -10.54 -7.97 2.28
CA LEU A 67 -10.16 -9.04 1.36
C LEU A 67 -10.89 -10.31 1.76
N SER A 68 -11.64 -10.87 0.81
CA SER A 68 -12.25 -12.19 0.93
C SER A 68 -11.61 -13.17 -0.04
N VAL A 69 -11.30 -14.37 0.43
CA VAL A 69 -10.71 -15.44 -0.37
C VAL A 69 -11.68 -16.62 -0.33
N ASN A 70 -12.18 -17.04 -1.50
CA ASN A 70 -13.16 -18.12 -1.61
C ASN A 70 -14.42 -17.92 -0.74
N GLY A 71 -14.88 -16.67 -0.63
CA GLY A 71 -16.06 -16.29 0.16
C GLY A 71 -15.80 -16.08 1.66
N GLU A 72 -14.59 -16.34 2.16
CA GLU A 72 -14.21 -16.14 3.56
C GLU A 72 -13.45 -14.83 3.74
N GLN A 73 -13.90 -13.98 4.69
CA GLN A 73 -13.21 -12.74 5.03
C GLN A 73 -11.85 -13.06 5.67
N ARG A 74 -10.76 -12.55 5.08
CA ARG A 74 -9.38 -12.77 5.57
C ARG A 74 -8.75 -11.52 6.15
N GLN A 75 -8.96 -10.37 5.51
CA GLN A 75 -8.48 -9.08 6.03
C GLN A 75 -9.62 -8.09 6.08
N GLN A 76 -9.67 -7.28 7.13
CA GLN A 76 -10.64 -6.21 7.28
C GLN A 76 -10.00 -5.12 8.13
N GLY A 77 -10.05 -3.87 7.68
CA GLY A 77 -9.48 -2.75 8.43
C GLY A 77 -9.90 -1.40 7.86
N THR A 78 -9.44 -0.32 8.48
CA THR A 78 -9.68 1.05 8.02
C THR A 78 -8.37 1.82 7.92
N THR A 79 -8.25 2.69 6.93
CA THR A 79 -7.10 3.59 6.80
C THR A 79 -7.00 4.56 7.98
N ALA A 80 -8.05 4.73 8.79
CA ALA A 80 -7.97 5.50 10.04
C ALA A 80 -6.96 4.92 11.03
N ASP A 81 -6.70 3.61 10.98
CA ASP A 81 -5.75 2.91 11.86
C ASP A 81 -4.29 3.01 11.39
N MET A 82 -4.02 3.66 10.25
CA MET A 82 -2.65 3.87 9.77
C MET A 82 -1.84 4.65 10.81
N ILE A 83 -0.72 4.08 11.26
CA ILE A 83 0.24 4.72 12.16
C ILE A 83 0.82 5.98 11.50
N HIS A 84 1.22 5.86 10.24
CA HIS A 84 1.67 6.98 9.41
C HIS A 84 0.59 7.32 8.39
N LYS A 85 -0.06 8.48 8.56
CA LYS A 85 -1.13 8.96 7.67
C LYS A 85 -0.61 9.15 6.23
N ILE A 86 -1.50 9.08 5.25
CA ILE A 86 -1.18 9.04 3.81
C ILE A 86 -0.30 10.23 3.40
N VAL A 87 -0.73 11.45 3.74
CA VAL A 87 -0.03 12.69 3.36
C VAL A 87 1.38 12.78 3.96
N PRO A 88 1.58 12.65 5.28
CA PRO A 88 2.93 12.68 5.86
C PRO A 88 3.80 11.49 5.41
N LEU A 89 3.22 10.32 5.14
CA LEU A 89 3.94 9.17 4.59
C LEU A 89 4.56 9.50 3.22
N ILE A 90 3.76 10.01 2.28
CA ILE A 90 4.24 10.39 0.94
C ILE A 90 5.26 11.55 1.05
N ALA A 91 5.00 12.54 1.90
CA ALA A 91 5.94 13.64 2.15
C ALA A 91 7.29 13.13 2.66
N TYR A 92 7.29 12.14 3.55
CA TYR A 92 8.49 11.49 4.05
C TYR A 92 9.22 10.71 2.95
N MET A 93 8.52 9.85 2.20
CA MET A 93 9.09 9.07 1.10
C MET A 93 9.78 9.96 0.06
N SER A 94 9.19 11.12 -0.24
CA SER A 94 9.73 12.08 -1.21
C SER A 94 11.10 12.68 -0.82
N LYS A 95 11.57 12.48 0.41
CA LYS A 95 12.92 12.88 0.85
C LYS A 95 14.01 11.91 0.37
N PHE A 96 13.63 10.68 0.05
CA PHE A 96 14.54 9.61 -0.37
C PHE A 96 14.38 9.27 -1.85
N PHE A 97 13.14 9.25 -2.34
CA PHE A 97 12.81 8.90 -3.71
C PHE A 97 12.02 10.04 -4.35
N THR A 98 12.51 10.57 -5.48
CA THR A 98 11.68 11.49 -6.28
C THR A 98 10.49 10.71 -6.83
N LEU A 99 9.28 11.10 -6.43
CA LEU A 99 8.04 10.52 -6.93
C LEU A 99 7.62 11.24 -8.20
N LYS A 100 7.57 10.52 -9.32
CA LYS A 100 7.14 11.01 -10.61
C LYS A 100 5.64 10.84 -10.80
N ALA A 101 5.06 11.59 -11.73
CA ALA A 101 3.69 11.33 -12.17
C ALA A 101 3.58 9.90 -12.69
N GLY A 102 2.61 9.15 -12.17
CA GLY A 102 2.43 7.72 -12.46
C GLY A 102 3.05 6.78 -11.43
N ASP A 103 3.89 7.25 -10.51
CA ASP A 103 4.36 6.43 -9.40
C ASP A 103 3.21 6.11 -8.43
N VAL A 104 3.21 4.90 -7.88
CA VAL A 104 2.19 4.41 -6.96
C VAL A 104 2.79 4.18 -5.58
N VAL A 105 2.07 4.60 -4.54
CA VAL A 105 2.45 4.40 -3.13
C VAL A 105 1.47 3.43 -2.48
N LEU A 106 1.98 2.29 -1.98
CA LEU A 106 1.22 1.41 -1.11
C LEU A 106 1.35 1.88 0.34
N THR A 107 0.24 1.92 1.06
CA THR A 107 0.12 2.56 2.37
C THR A 107 0.19 1.59 3.55
N GLY A 108 0.44 0.31 3.28
CA GLY A 108 0.46 -0.77 4.26
C GLY A 108 -0.70 -1.74 4.10
N THR A 109 -0.81 -2.69 5.03
CA THR A 109 -1.87 -3.70 5.04
C THR A 109 -2.42 -3.83 6.46
N PRO A 110 -3.74 -3.98 6.65
CA PRO A 110 -4.31 -4.29 7.96
C PRO A 110 -3.97 -5.74 8.37
N ASP A 111 -4.32 -6.10 9.60
CA ASP A 111 -4.16 -7.46 10.11
C ASP A 111 -4.93 -8.50 9.27
N GLY A 112 -4.60 -9.78 9.49
CA GLY A 112 -5.23 -10.92 8.79
C GLY A 112 -4.47 -11.40 7.56
N VAL A 113 -3.20 -10.99 7.38
CA VAL A 113 -2.37 -11.49 6.29
C VAL A 113 -2.17 -13.00 6.41
N GLY A 114 -2.43 -13.74 5.32
CA GLY A 114 -2.29 -15.19 5.26
C GLY A 114 -1.91 -15.70 3.87
N PRO A 115 -1.69 -17.01 3.72
CA PRO A 115 -1.40 -17.61 2.42
C PRO A 115 -2.63 -17.59 1.50
N LEU A 116 -2.36 -17.51 0.20
CA LEU A 116 -3.34 -17.71 -0.87
C LEU A 116 -3.15 -19.11 -1.47
N GLN A 117 -4.24 -19.79 -1.81
CA GLN A 117 -4.27 -21.11 -2.44
C GLN A 117 -5.40 -21.18 -3.46
#